data_AF-A0A359KQQ5-F1
#
_entry.id   AF-A0A359KQQ5-F1
#
_cell.length_a   1.000
_cell.length_b   1.000
_cell.length_c   1.000
_cell.angle_alpha   90.00
_cell.angle_beta   90.00
_cell.angle_gamma   90.00
#
_symmetry.space_group_name_H-M   'P 1'
#
loop_
_entity.id
_entity.type
_entity.pdbx_description
1 polymer ?
#
loop_
_entity_poly.entity_id
_entity_poly.type
_entity_poly.pdbx_seq_one_letter_code
_entity_poly.pdbx_strand_id
1 'polypeptide(L)'
;MVTNQQTNAEIRRGRPEPRSGANIIRSSHGEYRVTDLGRARAFYVDTLGFVETEQTADALYLRGLEERDHHSLVLRKASTPGAGHLAFKVASEDDLDRLAHHVAAAGLKPCWLASGEEIGQGRALRFNDPFGLPLEFVAEMTQVERLLQRFDLYRGAQVMRFDHFNCQVPDVRAAYEWYSAELGFGCSEYTVDDAGRIWATWLQRKQNVHDIAV
;
A
#
# COMPACT_ATOMS: atom_id res chain seq x y z
N MET A 1 25.34 -33.85 18.87
CA MET A 1 25.50 -32.45 18.42
C MET A 1 24.75 -32.32 17.11
N VAL A 2 23.53 -31.79 17.14
CA VAL A 2 22.78 -31.47 15.92
C VAL A 2 23.09 -30.01 15.64
N THR A 3 23.98 -29.76 14.68
CA THR A 3 24.24 -28.43 14.15
C THR A 3 22.98 -27.97 13.43
N ASN A 4 22.18 -27.16 14.13
CA ASN A 4 21.04 -26.46 13.53
C ASN A 4 21.60 -25.35 12.64
N GLN A 5 22.02 -25.71 11.42
CA GLN A 5 22.20 -24.74 10.35
C GLN A 5 20.79 -24.30 9.92
N GLN A 6 20.16 -23.43 10.71
CA GLN A 6 19.27 -22.45 10.11
C GLN A 6 20.15 -21.66 9.17
N THR A 7 20.09 -22.03 7.89
CA THR A 7 20.75 -21.32 6.81
C THR A 7 20.34 -19.86 6.95
N ASN A 8 21.30 -19.01 7.32
CA ASN A 8 21.23 -17.57 7.17
C ASN A 8 21.10 -17.29 5.67
N ALA A 9 19.90 -17.46 5.11
CA ALA A 9 19.59 -16.90 3.82
C ALA A 9 19.68 -15.39 4.02
N GLU A 10 20.80 -14.82 3.56
CA GLU A 10 21.04 -13.39 3.58
C GLU A 10 19.91 -12.70 2.80
N ILE A 11 19.37 -11.63 3.38
CA ILE A 11 18.44 -10.75 2.66
C ILE A 11 19.15 -10.28 1.40
N ARG A 12 18.60 -10.66 0.25
CA ARG A 12 19.14 -10.26 -1.05
C ARG A 12 18.73 -8.82 -1.33
N ARG A 13 19.74 -7.97 -1.55
CA ARG A 13 19.53 -6.61 -2.04
C ARG A 13 19.10 -6.63 -3.51
N GLY A 14 18.24 -5.69 -3.89
CA GLY A 14 17.72 -5.54 -5.25
C GLY A 14 16.29 -6.08 -5.41
N ARG A 15 15.69 -5.83 -6.57
CA ARG A 15 14.32 -6.27 -6.91
C ARG A 15 14.38 -7.63 -7.61
N PRO A 16 13.87 -8.71 -7.00
CA PRO A 16 13.76 -9.99 -7.70
C PRO A 16 12.62 -9.97 -8.72
N GLU A 17 12.67 -10.91 -9.67
CA GLU A 17 11.54 -11.20 -10.54
C GLU A 17 10.41 -11.84 -9.72
N PRO A 18 9.18 -11.28 -9.74
CA PRO A 18 8.07 -11.80 -8.96
C PRO A 18 7.58 -13.13 -9.52
N ARG A 19 7.35 -14.13 -8.67
CA ARG A 19 6.71 -15.39 -9.06
C ARG A 19 5.27 -15.22 -9.54
N SER A 20 4.59 -14.17 -9.09
CA SER A 20 3.28 -13.78 -9.64
C SER A 20 3.36 -13.31 -11.10
N GLY A 21 4.54 -12.92 -11.58
CA GLY A 21 4.73 -12.33 -12.90
C GLY A 21 4.09 -10.95 -13.06
N ALA A 22 3.53 -10.37 -12.00
CA ALA A 22 2.85 -9.09 -12.02
C ALA A 22 3.79 -7.93 -11.72
N ASN A 23 3.65 -6.83 -12.46
CA ASN A 23 4.43 -5.63 -12.26
C ASN A 23 3.74 -4.63 -11.34
N ILE A 24 4.05 -4.70 -10.04
CA ILE A 24 3.67 -3.68 -9.07
C ILE A 24 4.60 -2.46 -9.23
N ILE A 25 4.03 -1.27 -9.35
CA ILE A 25 4.77 -0.02 -9.57
C ILE A 25 5.14 0.65 -8.25
N ARG A 26 4.14 0.87 -7.37
CA ARG A 26 4.28 1.66 -6.13
C ARG A 26 3.08 1.45 -5.20
N SER A 27 3.20 1.88 -3.95
CA SER A 27 2.04 2.19 -3.11
C SER A 27 1.17 3.27 -3.78
N SER A 28 -0.14 3.03 -3.82
CA SER A 28 -1.13 3.90 -4.45
C SER A 28 -1.83 4.76 -3.41
N HIS A 29 -2.64 4.14 -2.55
CA HIS A 29 -3.46 4.81 -1.57
C HIS A 29 -3.79 3.88 -0.40
N GLY A 30 -4.12 4.44 0.77
CA GLY A 30 -4.63 3.67 1.90
C GLY A 30 -6.05 4.07 2.25
N GLU A 31 -6.90 3.10 2.58
CA GLU A 31 -8.18 3.38 3.24
C GLU A 31 -8.03 3.16 4.75
N TYR A 32 -8.48 4.13 5.53
CA TYR A 32 -8.59 4.03 6.98
C TYR A 32 -10.00 4.28 7.46
N ARG A 33 -10.48 3.38 8.31
CA ARG A 33 -11.74 3.50 9.02
C ARG A 33 -11.60 4.54 10.13
N VAL A 34 -12.52 5.50 10.14
CA VAL A 34 -12.62 6.56 11.15
C VAL A 34 -14.00 6.54 11.78
N THR A 35 -14.10 6.86 13.07
CA THR A 35 -15.38 6.84 13.78
C THR A 35 -16.18 8.13 13.61
N ASP A 36 -15.53 9.21 13.19
CA ASP A 36 -16.12 10.53 13.01
C ASP A 36 -15.44 11.25 11.84
N LEU A 37 -16.17 11.43 10.73
CA LEU A 37 -15.65 12.07 9.53
C LEU A 37 -15.41 13.57 9.73
N GLY A 38 -16.20 14.25 10.55
CA GLY A 38 -16.02 15.69 10.81
C GLY A 38 -14.70 15.93 11.54
N ARG A 39 -14.42 15.12 12.57
CA ARG A 39 -13.12 15.16 13.28
C ARG A 39 -11.96 14.73 12.39
N ALA A 40 -12.17 13.72 11.55
CA ALA A 40 -11.16 13.29 10.59
C ALA A 40 -10.84 14.43 9.60
N ARG A 41 -11.86 15.08 9.02
CA ARG A 41 -11.68 16.23 8.12
C ARG A 41 -10.92 17.38 8.78
N ALA A 42 -11.30 17.75 10.01
CA ALA A 42 -10.62 18.80 10.76
C ALA A 42 -9.11 18.52 10.94
N PHE A 43 -8.76 17.26 11.13
CA PHE A 43 -7.36 16.85 11.24
C PHE A 43 -6.65 16.79 9.88
N TYR A 44 -7.15 15.97 8.94
CA TYR A 44 -6.43 15.70 7.70
C TYR A 44 -6.49 16.88 6.71
N VAL A 45 -7.64 17.54 6.60
CA VAL A 45 -7.82 18.66 5.65
C VAL A 45 -7.43 19.97 6.31
N ASP A 46 -8.07 20.33 7.42
CA ASP A 46 -7.93 21.69 7.98
C ASP A 46 -6.59 21.89 8.70
N THR A 47 -6.05 20.84 9.34
CA THR A 47 -4.76 20.91 10.08
C THR A 47 -3.58 20.49 9.20
N LEU A 48 -3.60 19.29 8.62
CA LEU A 48 -2.48 18.78 7.82
C LEU A 48 -2.43 19.36 6.41
N GLY A 49 -3.56 19.85 5.88
CA GLY A 49 -3.60 20.47 4.55
C GLY A 49 -3.67 19.47 3.39
N PHE A 50 -4.22 18.27 3.59
CA PHE A 50 -4.55 17.39 2.47
C PHE A 50 -5.56 18.06 1.54
N VAL A 51 -5.44 17.77 0.24
CA VAL A 51 -6.39 18.21 -0.78
C VAL A 51 -7.57 17.25 -0.75
N GLU A 52 -8.77 17.76 -0.49
CA GLU A 52 -10.01 17.01 -0.63
C GLU A 52 -10.38 16.94 -2.12
N THR A 53 -10.31 15.75 -2.71
CA THR A 53 -10.74 15.52 -4.09
C THR A 53 -12.25 15.38 -4.15
N GLU A 54 -12.82 14.59 -3.24
CA GLU A 54 -14.24 14.28 -3.19
C GLU A 54 -14.66 13.92 -1.77
N GLN A 55 -15.93 14.19 -1.45
CA GLN A 55 -16.56 13.81 -0.19
C GLN A 55 -17.92 13.18 -0.47
N THR A 56 -18.19 12.06 0.19
CA THR A 56 -19.52 11.43 0.26
C THR A 56 -20.10 11.56 1.67
N ALA A 57 -21.29 10.97 1.88
CA ALA A 57 -21.88 10.89 3.21
C ALA A 57 -21.05 10.01 4.19
N ASP A 58 -20.24 9.09 3.66
CA ASP A 58 -19.54 8.05 4.41
C ASP A 58 -18.02 8.04 4.20
N ALA A 59 -17.46 8.86 3.30
CA ALA A 59 -16.02 8.89 3.06
C ALA A 59 -15.47 10.27 2.64
N LEU A 60 -14.17 10.47 2.90
CA LEU A 60 -13.35 11.56 2.35
C LEU A 60 -12.25 10.97 1.47
N TYR A 61 -12.12 11.48 0.24
CA TYR A 61 -11.09 11.10 -0.71
C TYR A 61 -10.06 12.22 -0.78
N LEU A 62 -8.87 11.95 -0.24
CA LEU A 62 -7.83 12.93 0.01
C LEU A 62 -6.59 12.62 -0.82
N ARG A 63 -5.83 13.67 -1.19
CA ARG A 63 -4.57 13.54 -1.92
C ARG A 63 -3.54 14.58 -1.50
N GLY A 64 -2.28 14.27 -1.75
CA GLY A 64 -1.19 15.25 -1.63
C GLY A 64 -1.15 16.20 -2.83
N LEU A 65 -0.42 17.31 -2.69
CA LEU A 65 -0.30 18.36 -3.71
C LEU A 65 0.32 17.86 -5.04
N GLU A 66 1.21 16.86 -4.96
CA GLU A 66 1.83 16.23 -6.13
C GLU A 66 1.01 15.10 -6.76
N GLU A 67 -0.08 14.67 -6.14
CA GLU A 67 -0.82 13.51 -6.62
C GLU A 67 -1.62 13.86 -7.89
N ARG A 68 -1.61 12.94 -8.84
CA ARG A 68 -2.35 13.04 -10.10
C ARG A 68 -3.48 12.01 -10.17
N ASP A 69 -3.37 10.91 -9.43
CA ASP A 69 -4.47 9.98 -9.23
C ASP A 69 -5.55 10.64 -8.34
N HIS A 70 -6.80 10.14 -8.45
CA HIS A 70 -7.96 10.73 -7.76
C HIS A 70 -7.71 10.95 -6.27
N HIS A 71 -7.09 9.99 -5.60
CA HIS A 71 -6.82 10.04 -4.18
C HIS A 71 -5.57 9.22 -3.85
N SER A 72 -4.95 9.53 -2.72
CA SER A 72 -3.90 8.74 -2.11
C SER A 72 -4.20 8.35 -0.65
N LEU A 73 -5.33 8.81 -0.12
CA LEU A 73 -5.85 8.47 1.19
C LEU A 73 -7.37 8.51 1.16
N VAL A 74 -8.02 7.45 1.66
CA VAL A 74 -9.46 7.40 1.89
C VAL A 74 -9.73 7.31 3.38
N LEU A 75 -10.61 8.16 3.89
CA LEU A 75 -11.08 8.10 5.27
C LEU A 75 -12.55 7.70 5.26
N ARG A 76 -12.87 6.47 5.65
CA ARG A 76 -14.23 5.93 5.59
C ARG A 76 -14.84 5.80 6.98
N LYS A 77 -16.09 6.23 7.14
CA LYS A 77 -16.82 6.14 8.40
C LYS A 77 -17.08 4.67 8.75
N ALA A 78 -16.73 4.27 9.97
CA ALA A 78 -17.05 2.94 10.52
C ALA A 78 -17.27 3.00 12.03
N SER A 79 -17.77 1.91 12.61
CA SER A 79 -17.97 1.79 14.07
C SER A 79 -16.66 1.68 14.87
N THR A 80 -15.57 1.22 14.23
CA THR A 80 -14.27 1.03 14.86
C THR A 80 -13.15 1.51 13.93
N PRO A 81 -12.06 2.10 14.47
CA PRO A 81 -10.91 2.48 13.66
C PRO A 81 -10.13 1.27 13.14
N GLY A 82 -9.37 1.45 12.07
CA GLY A 82 -8.44 0.45 11.53
C GLY A 82 -8.17 0.64 10.03
N ALA A 83 -7.22 -0.09 9.47
CA ALA A 83 -7.03 -0.12 8.03
C ALA A 83 -8.24 -0.81 7.35
N GLY A 84 -8.70 -0.24 6.24
CA GLY A 84 -9.63 -0.87 5.30
C GLY A 84 -8.84 -1.72 4.32
N HIS A 85 -7.98 -1.07 3.54
CA HIS A 85 -7.04 -1.71 2.62
C HIS A 85 -5.79 -0.86 2.36
N LEU A 86 -4.72 -1.54 1.95
CA LEU A 86 -3.43 -0.97 1.58
C LEU A 86 -3.22 -1.19 0.08
N ALA A 87 -3.45 -0.16 -0.73
CA ALA A 87 -3.46 -0.31 -2.18
C ALA A 87 -2.08 -0.10 -2.82
N PHE A 88 -1.80 -0.92 -3.83
CA PHE A 88 -0.65 -0.80 -4.71
C PHE A 88 -1.10 -0.61 -6.16
N LYS A 89 -0.40 0.26 -6.89
CA LYS A 89 -0.63 0.43 -8.33
C LYS A 89 0.14 -0.62 -9.10
N VAL A 90 -0.52 -1.34 -10.00
CA VAL A 90 0.11 -2.25 -10.98
C VAL A 90 0.21 -1.57 -12.34
N ALA A 91 1.04 -2.12 -13.24
CA ALA A 91 1.30 -1.50 -14.53
C ALA A 91 0.17 -1.68 -15.55
N SER A 92 -0.65 -2.72 -15.42
CA SER A 92 -1.72 -3.02 -16.35
C SER A 92 -2.84 -3.86 -15.73
N GLU A 93 -3.98 -3.94 -16.39
CA GLU A 93 -5.07 -4.86 -16.03
C GLU A 93 -4.61 -6.33 -16.08
N ASP A 94 -3.73 -6.69 -17.04
CA ASP A 94 -3.14 -8.03 -17.11
C ASP A 94 -2.34 -8.39 -15.85
N ASP A 95 -1.70 -7.40 -15.21
CA ASP A 95 -0.99 -7.62 -13.94
C ASP A 95 -1.96 -7.93 -12.79
N LEU A 96 -3.18 -7.38 -12.80
CA LEU A 96 -4.22 -7.76 -11.85
C LEU A 96 -4.64 -9.21 -12.05
N ASP A 97 -4.83 -9.64 -13.30
CA ASP A 97 -5.24 -11.02 -13.60
C ASP A 97 -4.14 -12.02 -13.24
N ARG A 98 -2.86 -11.66 -13.46
CA ARG A 98 -1.69 -12.44 -13.00
C ARG A 98 -1.67 -12.60 -11.48
N LEU A 99 -1.87 -11.50 -10.74
CA LEU A 99 -1.97 -11.55 -9.27
C LEU A 99 -3.11 -12.45 -8.83
N ALA A 100 -4.32 -12.27 -9.39
CA ALA A 100 -5.49 -13.05 -9.03
C ALA A 100 -5.27 -14.56 -9.23
N HIS A 101 -4.71 -14.95 -10.39
CA HIS A 101 -4.37 -16.34 -10.66
C HIS A 101 -3.33 -16.88 -9.67
N HIS A 102 -2.25 -16.14 -9.45
CA HIS A 102 -1.16 -16.54 -8.58
C HIS A 102 -1.62 -16.74 -7.13
N VAL A 103 -2.34 -15.77 -6.55
CA VAL A 103 -2.77 -15.84 -5.15
C VAL A 103 -3.86 -16.88 -4.93
N ALA A 104 -4.74 -17.10 -5.91
CA ALA A 104 -5.70 -18.21 -5.87
C ALA A 104 -5.00 -19.58 -5.88
N ALA A 105 -3.97 -19.74 -6.72
CA ALA A 105 -3.16 -20.97 -6.75
C ALA A 105 -2.39 -21.20 -5.44
N ALA A 106 -2.03 -20.13 -4.73
CA ALA A 106 -1.44 -20.18 -3.39
C ALA A 106 -2.45 -20.39 -2.25
N GLY A 107 -3.75 -20.55 -2.56
CA GLY A 107 -4.81 -20.78 -1.58
C GLY A 107 -5.35 -19.53 -0.88
N LEU A 108 -4.94 -18.34 -1.32
CA LEU A 108 -5.54 -17.07 -0.87
C LEU A 108 -6.88 -16.84 -1.59
N LYS A 109 -7.67 -15.90 -1.07
CA LYS A 109 -9.03 -15.61 -1.55
C LYS A 109 -9.08 -14.23 -2.21
N PRO A 110 -8.79 -14.11 -3.52
CA PRO A 110 -8.96 -12.87 -4.25
C PRO A 110 -10.44 -12.49 -4.35
N CYS A 111 -10.72 -11.19 -4.22
CA CYS A 111 -12.02 -10.57 -4.38
C CYS A 111 -11.88 -9.43 -5.39
N TRP A 112 -12.76 -9.42 -6.40
CA TRP A 112 -12.77 -8.39 -7.44
C TRP A 112 -13.73 -7.27 -7.08
N LEU A 113 -13.31 -6.03 -7.33
CA LEU A 113 -14.17 -4.86 -7.35
C LEU A 113 -14.36 -4.41 -8.79
N ALA A 114 -15.60 -4.12 -9.17
CA ALA A 114 -15.90 -3.60 -10.50
C ALA A 114 -15.35 -2.17 -10.67
N SER A 115 -15.10 -1.77 -11.92
CA SER A 115 -14.72 -0.39 -12.22
C SER A 115 -15.80 0.59 -11.73
N GLY A 116 -15.38 1.61 -10.99
CA GLY A 116 -16.28 2.59 -10.37
C GLY A 116 -17.04 2.09 -9.13
N GLU A 117 -16.78 0.87 -8.65
CA GLU A 117 -17.29 0.41 -7.35
C GLU A 117 -16.69 1.24 -6.20
N GLU A 118 -15.40 1.57 -6.30
CA GLU A 118 -14.75 2.63 -5.51
C GLU A 118 -14.61 3.90 -6.36
N ILE A 119 -14.86 5.05 -5.75
CA ILE A 119 -14.87 6.33 -6.46
C ILE A 119 -13.46 6.68 -6.96
N GLY A 120 -13.37 7.03 -8.25
CA GLY A 120 -12.12 7.43 -8.89
C GLY A 120 -11.16 6.28 -9.20
N GLN A 121 -11.64 5.03 -9.10
CA GLN A 121 -10.87 3.81 -9.25
C GLN A 121 -11.43 2.92 -10.37
N GLY A 122 -10.52 2.33 -11.15
CA GLY A 122 -10.85 1.28 -12.12
C GLY A 122 -11.20 -0.05 -11.44
N ARG A 123 -11.09 -1.16 -12.18
CA ARG A 123 -11.21 -2.49 -11.57
C ARG A 123 -10.08 -2.69 -10.56
N ALA A 124 -10.36 -3.41 -9.47
CA ALA A 124 -9.35 -3.70 -8.46
C ALA A 124 -9.46 -5.12 -7.92
N LEU A 125 -8.35 -5.60 -7.37
CA LEU A 125 -8.22 -6.91 -6.75
C LEU A 125 -7.86 -6.74 -5.27
N ARG A 126 -8.67 -7.30 -4.38
CA ARG A 126 -8.39 -7.37 -2.94
C ARG A 126 -8.09 -8.79 -2.49
N PHE A 127 -7.15 -8.94 -1.57
CA PHE A 127 -6.97 -10.17 -0.79
C PHE A 127 -6.19 -9.86 0.49
N ASN A 128 -6.33 -10.71 1.51
CA ASN A 128 -5.43 -10.65 2.66
C ASN A 128 -4.15 -11.40 2.32
N ASP A 129 -3.01 -10.81 2.63
CA ASP A 129 -1.73 -11.53 2.59
C ASP A 129 -1.72 -12.67 3.64
N PRO A 130 -0.70 -13.54 3.63
CA PRO A 130 -0.60 -14.63 4.62
C PRO A 130 -0.51 -14.16 6.09
N PHE A 131 -0.24 -12.88 6.33
CA PHE A 131 -0.03 -12.28 7.64
C PHE A 131 -1.27 -11.49 8.13
N GLY A 132 -2.31 -11.40 7.29
CA GLY A 132 -3.58 -10.75 7.59
C GLY A 132 -3.68 -9.29 7.16
N LEU A 133 -2.72 -8.76 6.39
CA LEU A 133 -2.79 -7.40 5.87
C LEU A 133 -3.77 -7.33 4.68
N PRO A 134 -4.73 -6.38 4.69
CA PRO A 134 -5.72 -6.25 3.63
C PRO A 134 -5.11 -5.50 2.44
N LEU A 135 -4.66 -6.22 1.42
CA LEU A 135 -4.02 -5.63 0.25
C LEU A 135 -5.06 -5.34 -0.83
N GLU A 136 -4.86 -4.25 -1.56
CA GLU A 136 -5.57 -3.94 -2.80
C GLU A 136 -4.58 -3.69 -3.94
N PHE A 137 -4.95 -4.06 -5.16
CA PHE A 137 -4.19 -3.79 -6.37
C PHE A 137 -5.10 -3.15 -7.41
N VAL A 138 -4.61 -2.06 -8.02
CA VAL A 138 -5.35 -1.27 -9.03
C VAL A 138 -4.41 -0.90 -10.18
N ALA A 139 -4.89 -0.94 -11.42
CA ALA A 139 -4.12 -0.45 -12.57
C ALA A 139 -4.47 1.02 -12.89
N GLU A 140 -5.76 1.33 -12.93
CA GLU A 140 -6.28 2.62 -13.40
C GLU A 140 -6.95 3.42 -12.28
N MET A 141 -6.67 4.73 -12.28
CA MET A 141 -7.36 5.70 -11.42
C MET A 141 -7.69 6.94 -12.24
N THR A 142 -8.84 7.54 -11.96
CA THR A 142 -9.24 8.82 -12.55
C THR A 142 -8.16 9.86 -12.27
N GLN A 143 -7.69 10.54 -13.32
CA GLN A 143 -6.69 11.59 -13.18
C GLN A 143 -7.34 12.93 -12.83
N VAL A 144 -6.68 13.68 -11.96
CA VAL A 144 -7.12 15.00 -11.47
C VAL A 144 -6.01 16.03 -11.65
N GLU A 145 -6.33 17.32 -11.51
CA GLU A 145 -5.32 18.40 -11.58
C GLU A 145 -4.25 18.21 -10.50
N ARG A 146 -2.99 18.19 -10.92
CA ARG A 146 -1.85 18.21 -9.99
C ARG A 146 -1.66 19.62 -9.45
N LEU A 147 -1.69 19.80 -8.13
CA LEU A 147 -1.63 21.11 -7.48
C LEU A 147 -0.22 21.55 -7.09
N LEU A 148 0.82 20.84 -7.54
CA LEU A 148 2.23 21.12 -7.22
C LEU A 148 2.64 22.59 -7.44
N GLN A 149 2.07 23.29 -8.42
CA GLN A 149 2.40 24.69 -8.69
C GLN A 149 1.34 25.69 -8.23
N ARG A 150 0.25 25.21 -7.61
CA ARG A 150 -0.84 26.03 -7.08
C ARG A 150 -0.51 26.49 -5.66
N PHE A 151 0.57 27.25 -5.52
CA PHE A 151 1.05 27.77 -4.23
C PHE A 151 0.00 28.61 -3.50
N ASP A 152 -0.95 29.19 -4.23
CA ASP A 152 -2.12 29.90 -3.70
C ASP A 152 -3.06 29.00 -2.88
N LEU A 153 -3.02 27.68 -3.09
CA LEU A 153 -3.86 26.70 -2.42
C LEU A 153 -3.16 25.99 -1.25
N TYR A 154 -1.87 26.24 -1.03
CA TYR A 154 -1.08 25.52 -0.02
C TYR A 154 -1.54 25.88 1.39
N ARG A 155 -1.73 24.86 2.23
CA ARG A 155 -2.17 24.99 3.62
C ARG A 155 -1.48 23.95 4.51
N GLY A 156 -1.52 24.18 5.82
CA GLY A 156 -1.08 23.21 6.82
C GLY A 156 0.36 22.74 6.62
N ALA A 157 0.56 21.44 6.71
CA ALA A 157 1.87 20.78 6.57
C ALA A 157 2.32 20.59 5.11
N GLN A 158 1.53 21.07 4.13
CA GLN A 158 1.85 20.98 2.71
C GLN A 158 2.16 19.55 2.28
N VAL A 159 1.26 18.61 2.58
CA VAL A 159 1.48 17.19 2.29
C VAL A 159 1.62 16.98 0.78
N MET A 160 2.81 16.54 0.36
CA MET A 160 3.14 16.46 -1.07
C MET A 160 2.65 15.18 -1.72
N ARG A 161 2.98 14.01 -1.16
CA ARG A 161 2.75 12.71 -1.80
C ARG A 161 2.53 11.61 -0.77
N PHE A 162 1.86 10.54 -1.18
CA PHE A 162 1.84 9.29 -0.42
C PHE A 162 3.13 8.51 -0.71
N ASP A 163 3.77 8.02 0.33
CA ASP A 163 5.10 7.40 0.20
C ASP A 163 5.10 5.91 0.50
N HIS A 164 4.56 5.46 1.64
CA HIS A 164 4.65 4.05 2.01
C HIS A 164 3.65 3.63 3.09
N PHE A 165 3.54 2.32 3.29
CA PHE A 165 2.92 1.70 4.45
C PHE A 165 3.98 1.21 5.45
N ASN A 166 3.63 1.15 6.73
CA ASN A 166 4.42 0.45 7.75
C ASN A 166 3.45 -0.43 8.55
N CYS A 167 3.70 -1.74 8.55
CA CYS A 167 2.76 -2.73 9.03
C CYS A 167 3.42 -3.62 10.07
N GLN A 168 2.69 -3.93 11.14
CA GLN A 168 3.12 -4.96 12.07
C GLN A 168 2.67 -6.32 11.56
N VAL A 169 3.61 -7.27 11.53
CA VAL A 169 3.37 -8.66 11.16
C VAL A 169 3.85 -9.60 12.27
N PRO A 170 3.26 -10.80 12.41
CA PRO A 170 3.68 -11.76 13.43
C PRO A 170 5.07 -12.37 13.15
N ASP A 171 5.50 -12.40 11.89
CA ASP A 171 6.80 -12.92 11.47
C ASP A 171 7.37 -12.07 10.32
N VAL A 172 8.34 -11.21 10.66
CA VAL A 172 8.98 -10.27 9.72
C VAL A 172 9.77 -11.00 8.65
N ARG A 173 10.43 -12.12 8.98
CA ARG A 173 11.23 -12.87 8.01
C ARG A 173 10.32 -13.53 6.98
N ALA A 174 9.26 -14.18 7.43
CA ALA A 174 8.30 -14.79 6.53
C ALA A 174 7.61 -13.74 5.64
N ALA A 175 7.29 -12.57 6.19
CA ALA A 175 6.72 -11.47 5.41
C ALA A 175 7.69 -10.97 4.34
N TYR A 176 8.95 -10.71 4.70
CA TYR A 176 9.99 -10.37 3.74
C TYR A 176 10.10 -11.41 2.61
N GLU A 177 10.21 -12.69 2.95
CA GLU A 177 10.38 -13.76 1.96
C GLU A 177 9.20 -13.82 1.00
N TRP A 178 7.98 -13.66 1.50
CA TRP A 178 6.77 -13.65 0.69
C TRP A 178 6.66 -12.41 -0.21
N TYR A 179 6.78 -11.20 0.34
CA TYR A 179 6.72 -9.95 -0.44
C TYR A 179 7.82 -9.91 -1.51
N SER A 180 9.01 -10.44 -1.19
CA SER A 180 10.12 -10.48 -2.12
C SER A 180 9.91 -11.52 -3.22
N ALA A 181 9.64 -12.79 -2.86
CA ALA A 181 9.53 -13.87 -3.84
C ALA A 181 8.25 -13.81 -4.68
N GLU A 182 7.11 -13.53 -4.06
CA GLU A 182 5.81 -13.61 -4.73
C GLU A 182 5.45 -12.31 -5.45
N LEU A 183 5.73 -11.17 -4.80
CA LEU A 183 5.35 -9.84 -5.30
C LEU A 183 6.53 -9.01 -5.82
N GLY A 184 7.76 -9.52 -5.74
CA GLY A 184 8.93 -8.89 -6.35
C GLY A 184 9.44 -7.65 -5.61
N PHE A 185 9.06 -7.43 -4.36
CA PHE A 185 9.58 -6.30 -3.61
C PHE A 185 11.07 -6.49 -3.30
N GLY A 186 11.86 -5.45 -3.54
CA GLY A 186 13.28 -5.45 -3.19
C GLY A 186 13.51 -4.91 -1.79
N CYS A 187 14.42 -5.52 -1.02
CA CYS A 187 14.78 -5.00 0.30
C CYS A 187 15.88 -3.93 0.16
N SER A 188 15.60 -2.72 0.62
CA SER A 188 16.57 -1.62 0.69
C SER A 188 17.36 -1.67 1.99
N GLU A 189 16.65 -1.78 3.10
CA GLU A 189 17.16 -1.77 4.47
C GLU A 189 16.49 -2.87 5.30
N TYR A 190 17.19 -3.36 6.31
CA TYR A 190 16.66 -4.28 7.30
C TYR A 190 17.43 -4.13 8.61
N THR A 191 16.79 -4.54 9.70
CA THR A 191 17.38 -4.53 11.03
C THR A 191 17.45 -5.94 11.58
N VAL A 192 18.49 -6.20 12.37
CA VAL A 192 18.78 -7.49 12.98
C VAL A 192 19.18 -7.25 14.43
N ASP A 193 18.77 -8.13 15.35
CA ASP A 193 19.26 -8.12 16.71
C ASP A 193 20.57 -8.91 16.86
N ASP A 194 21.17 -8.88 18.06
CA ASP A 194 22.44 -9.58 18.35
C ASP A 194 22.37 -11.10 18.12
N ALA A 195 21.16 -11.67 18.08
CA ALA A 195 20.91 -13.09 17.83
C ALA A 195 20.67 -13.42 16.34
N GLY A 196 20.74 -12.44 15.44
CA GLY A 196 20.54 -12.66 14.01
C GLY A 196 19.07 -12.64 13.57
N ARG A 197 18.12 -12.31 14.46
CA ARG A 197 16.70 -12.23 14.11
C ARG A 197 16.38 -10.89 13.45
N ILE A 198 15.73 -10.96 12.30
CA ILE A 198 15.23 -9.79 11.59
C ILE A 198 13.97 -9.30 12.31
N TRP A 199 13.92 -8.00 12.64
CA TRP A 199 12.77 -7.40 13.34
C TRP A 199 12.13 -6.22 12.60
N ALA A 200 12.72 -5.74 11.51
CA ALA A 200 12.07 -4.88 10.52
C ALA A 200 12.79 -4.96 9.17
N THR A 201 12.02 -4.83 8.08
CA THR A 201 12.49 -4.75 6.69
C THR A 201 11.78 -3.64 5.92
N TRP A 202 12.50 -2.99 5.01
CA TRP A 202 12.01 -1.92 4.16
C TRP A 202 12.02 -2.38 2.70
N LEU A 203 10.83 -2.47 2.11
CA LEU A 203 10.59 -3.16 0.85
C LEU A 203 10.07 -2.19 -0.22
N GLN A 204 10.75 -2.11 -1.36
CA GLN A 204 10.50 -1.14 -2.44
C GLN A 204 10.11 -1.79 -3.78
N ARG A 205 9.25 -1.09 -4.50
CA ARG A 205 8.97 -1.23 -5.94
C ARG A 205 9.33 0.04 -6.70
N LYS A 206 8.99 1.23 -6.17
CA LYS A 206 9.45 2.52 -6.70
C LYS A 206 10.87 2.84 -6.23
N GLN A 207 11.52 3.82 -6.86
CA GLN A 207 12.94 4.14 -6.65
C GLN A 207 13.20 4.99 -5.38
N ASN A 208 12.51 4.70 -4.28
CA ASN A 208 12.75 5.28 -2.95
C ASN A 208 13.08 4.15 -1.95
N VAL A 209 13.18 4.45 -0.66
CA VAL A 209 13.56 3.42 0.34
C VAL A 209 12.54 2.28 0.39
N HIS A 210 11.23 2.57 0.41
CA HIS A 210 10.19 1.55 0.53
C HIS A 210 8.84 2.04 0.05
N ASP A 211 8.01 1.08 -0.35
CA ASP A 211 6.56 1.19 -0.52
C ASP A 211 5.82 0.52 0.65
N ILE A 212 6.45 -0.49 1.29
CA ILE A 212 5.96 -1.13 2.52
C ILE A 212 7.15 -1.48 3.43
N ALA A 213 6.98 -1.26 4.73
CA ALA A 213 7.85 -1.80 5.76
C ALA A 213 7.07 -2.79 6.64
N VAL A 214 7.71 -3.90 7.00
CA VAL A 214 7.17 -4.96 7.87
C VAL A 214 8.17 -5.37 8.92
#